data_AF-M3FMX8-F1
#
_entry.id   AF-M3FMX8-F1
#
_cell.length_a   1.000
_cell.length_b   1.000
_cell.length_c   1.000
_cell.angle_alpha   90.00
_cell.angle_beta   90.00
_cell.angle_gamma   90.00
#
_symmetry.space_group_name_H-M   'P 1'
#
loop_
_entity.id
_entity.type
_entity.pdbx_description
1 polymer ?
#
loop_
_entity_poly.entity_id
_entity_poly.type
_entity_poly.pdbx_seq_one_letter_code
_entity_poly.pdbx_strand_id
1 'polypeptide(L)'
;MTLYCSFALERETFLAETNLKAPEIWVGKIFLAGHTVDHKKDTSEILRLIQTLVEDTVAKDYSKLSDQVSPKEGLLLDLKGIWTREEIKKELSKKGNYFETYFFDRELLKKQKNSENVRTVRDLFLLSGGIEIEFYYESMTECELKFRFKENTEWEKELINPYFKKVQGKWYLHRMF
;
A
#
# COMPACT_ATOMS: atom_id res chain seq x y z
N MET A 1 -30.59 14.56 3.37
CA MET A 1 -30.42 13.41 2.47
C MET A 1 -29.77 13.78 1.13
N THR A 2 -29.84 15.03 0.69
CA THR A 2 -29.27 15.53 -0.58
C THR A 2 -27.75 15.67 -0.60
N LEU A 3 -27.11 16.09 0.50
CA LEU A 3 -25.64 16.25 0.56
C LEU A 3 -24.85 14.94 0.46
N TYR A 4 -25.37 13.83 1.01
CA TYR A 4 -24.64 12.55 0.99
C TYR A 4 -24.56 11.96 -0.42
N CYS A 5 -25.60 12.19 -1.23
CA CYS A 5 -25.62 11.79 -2.64
C CYS A 5 -24.64 12.59 -3.50
N SER A 6 -24.44 13.89 -3.22
CA SER A 6 -23.50 14.71 -4.00
C SER A 6 -22.06 14.28 -3.75
N PHE A 7 -21.67 14.03 -2.49
CA PHE A 7 -20.32 13.58 -2.17
C PHE A 7 -19.97 12.20 -2.74
N ALA A 8 -20.93 11.27 -2.75
CA ALA A 8 -20.71 9.95 -3.37
C ALA A 8 -20.53 10.08 -4.89
N LEU A 9 -21.34 10.89 -5.56
CA LEU A 9 -21.25 11.11 -7.00
C LEU A 9 -19.95 11.81 -7.40
N GLU A 10 -19.50 12.80 -6.62
CA GLU A 10 -18.22 13.50 -6.84
C GLU A 10 -17.03 12.54 -6.77
N ARG A 11 -17.01 11.63 -5.80
CA ARG A 11 -15.96 10.61 -5.65
C ARG A 11 -15.93 9.63 -6.82
N GLU A 12 -17.09 9.16 -7.25
CA GLU A 12 -17.17 8.26 -8.42
C GLU A 12 -16.70 8.98 -9.69
N THR A 13 -17.04 10.26 -9.85
CA THR A 13 -16.59 11.07 -10.98
C THR A 13 -15.08 11.23 -10.99
N PHE A 14 -14.48 11.55 -9.83
CA PHE A 14 -13.03 11.68 -9.67
C PHE A 14 -12.30 10.37 -9.98
N LEU A 15 -12.80 9.22 -9.49
CA LEU A 15 -12.14 7.93 -9.71
C LEU A 15 -12.23 7.42 -11.15
N ALA A 16 -13.17 7.94 -11.93
CA ALA A 16 -13.28 7.67 -13.37
C ALA A 16 -12.27 8.46 -14.22
N GLU A 17 -11.53 9.41 -13.65
CA GLU A 17 -10.51 10.17 -14.35
C GLU A 17 -9.32 9.29 -14.77
N THR A 18 -8.72 9.63 -15.92
CA THR A 18 -7.65 8.85 -16.54
C THR A 18 -6.24 9.27 -16.13
N ASN A 19 -6.07 10.47 -15.55
CA ASN A 19 -4.77 11.06 -15.20
C ASN A 19 -4.66 11.38 -13.70
N LEU A 20 -4.99 10.41 -12.86
CA LEU A 20 -4.92 10.56 -11.42
C LEU A 20 -3.47 10.51 -10.94
N LYS A 21 -3.12 11.45 -10.06
CA LYS A 21 -1.80 11.51 -9.41
C LYS A 21 -1.81 10.73 -8.10
N ALA A 22 -0.66 10.14 -7.77
CA ALA A 22 -0.46 9.57 -6.45
C ALA A 22 -0.61 10.65 -5.37
N PRO A 23 -1.15 10.30 -4.19
CA PRO A 23 -1.26 11.24 -3.09
C PRO A 23 0.13 11.71 -2.63
N GLU A 24 0.21 12.94 -2.14
CA GLU A 24 1.41 13.39 -1.44
C GLU A 24 1.64 12.52 -0.18
N ILE A 25 2.90 12.18 0.07
CA ILE A 25 3.32 11.37 1.21
C ILE A 25 4.33 12.14 2.03
N TRP A 26 4.13 12.18 3.35
CA TRP A 26 5.08 12.79 4.29
C TRP A 26 5.34 11.90 5.51
N VAL A 27 6.48 12.16 6.16
CA VAL A 27 6.91 11.45 7.36
C VAL A 27 6.14 12.02 8.56
N GLY A 28 5.45 11.14 9.28
CA GLY A 28 4.81 11.42 10.56
C GLY A 28 5.73 11.09 11.73
N LYS A 29 5.14 10.57 12.80
CA LYS A 29 5.88 10.20 14.01
C LYS A 29 6.75 8.97 13.79
N ILE A 30 7.90 8.95 14.48
CA ILE A 30 8.79 7.80 14.55
C ILE A 30 8.76 7.28 15.99
N PHE A 31 8.35 6.02 16.14
CA PHE A 31 8.27 5.30 17.40
C PHE A 31 9.39 4.26 17.46
N LEU A 32 10.08 4.20 18.60
CA LEU A 32 11.14 3.24 18.87
C LEU A 32 10.70 2.34 20.02
N ALA A 33 10.68 1.02 19.80
CA ALA A 33 10.29 0.02 20.80
C ALA A 33 11.38 -0.17 21.88
N GLY A 34 11.68 0.89 22.63
CA GLY A 34 12.63 0.86 23.75
C GLY A 34 14.11 0.88 23.37
N HIS A 35 14.44 1.08 22.08
CA HIS A 35 15.81 1.25 21.61
C HIS A 35 16.10 2.71 21.21
N THR A 36 17.38 3.06 21.12
CA THR A 36 17.86 4.44 20.91
C THR A 36 18.63 4.61 19.60
N VAL A 37 18.46 3.67 18.67
CA VAL A 37 19.20 3.64 17.40
C VAL A 37 18.73 4.78 16.49
N ASP A 38 19.69 5.42 15.81
CA ASP A 38 19.37 6.43 14.80
C ASP A 38 18.88 5.78 13.51
N HIS A 39 17.60 5.94 13.22
CA HIS A 39 16.94 5.40 12.05
C HIS A 39 16.77 6.39 10.89
N LYS A 40 17.34 7.60 10.93
CA LYS A 40 17.11 8.61 9.87
C LYS A 40 17.36 8.10 8.45
N LYS A 41 18.44 7.34 8.25
CA LYS A 41 18.76 6.73 6.94
C LYS A 41 17.77 5.64 6.57
N ASP A 42 17.40 4.80 7.54
CA ASP A 42 16.42 3.73 7.35
C ASP A 42 15.04 4.28 7.00
N THR A 43 14.60 5.31 7.72
CA THR A 43 13.33 5.99 7.45
C THR A 43 13.32 6.58 6.04
N SER A 44 14.43 7.20 5.62
CA SER A 44 14.55 7.75 4.26
C SER A 44 14.51 6.67 3.18
N GLU A 45 15.10 5.49 3.42
CA GLU A 45 15.06 4.37 2.49
C GLU A 45 13.66 3.76 2.40
N ILE A 46 13.05 3.44 3.56
CA ILE A 46 11.70 2.87 3.63
C ILE A 46 10.67 3.85 3.03
N LEU A 47 10.82 5.15 3.27
CA LEU A 47 9.95 6.18 2.69
C LEU A 47 9.97 6.14 1.15
N ARG A 48 11.14 5.96 0.53
CA ARG A 48 11.22 5.85 -0.94
C ARG A 48 10.57 4.57 -1.45
N LEU A 49 10.74 3.45 -0.74
CA LEU A 49 10.11 2.18 -1.10
C LEU A 49 8.59 2.29 -1.06
N ILE A 50 8.04 2.86 0.02
CA ILE A 50 6.59 3.01 0.17
C ILE A 50 6.01 4.06 -0.78
N GLN A 51 6.72 5.15 -1.06
CA GLN A 51 6.33 6.11 -2.11
C GLN A 51 6.24 5.42 -3.48
N THR A 52 7.25 4.64 -3.84
CA THR A 52 7.24 3.86 -5.09
C THR A 52 6.06 2.89 -5.12
N LEU A 53 5.77 2.17 -4.02
CA LEU A 53 4.63 1.25 -3.97
C LEU A 53 3.28 1.96 -4.14
N VAL A 54 3.09 3.12 -3.52
CA VAL A 54 1.86 3.92 -3.69
C VAL A 54 1.74 4.44 -5.12
N GLU A 55 2.82 4.96 -5.70
CA GLU A 55 2.88 5.39 -7.10
C GLU A 55 2.53 4.26 -8.06
N ASP A 56 3.18 3.11 -7.90
CA ASP A 56 2.93 1.89 -8.67
C ASP A 56 1.47 1.42 -8.52
N THR A 57 0.89 1.55 -7.31
CA THR A 57 -0.51 1.22 -7.05
C THR A 57 -1.46 2.10 -7.84
N VAL A 58 -1.20 3.41 -7.82
CA VAL A 58 -2.03 4.41 -8.51
C VAL A 58 -1.88 4.30 -10.02
N ALA A 59 -0.66 4.02 -10.49
CA ALA A 59 -0.33 3.75 -11.89
C ALA A 59 -0.83 2.38 -12.39
N LYS A 60 -1.26 1.50 -11.47
CA LYS A 60 -1.70 0.12 -11.75
C LYS A 60 -0.57 -0.74 -12.36
N ASP A 61 0.67 -0.51 -11.95
CA ASP A 61 1.85 -1.19 -12.49
C ASP A 61 2.74 -1.73 -11.37
N TYR A 62 2.65 -3.04 -11.12
CA TYR A 62 3.55 -3.76 -10.20
C TYR A 62 4.66 -4.54 -10.92
N SER A 63 5.01 -4.19 -12.15
CA SER A 63 6.09 -4.87 -12.90
C SER A 63 7.42 -4.97 -12.14
N LYS A 64 7.67 -4.04 -11.21
CA LYS A 64 8.89 -3.99 -10.37
C LYS A 64 8.68 -4.43 -8.92
N LEU A 65 7.49 -4.87 -8.53
CA LEU A 65 7.18 -5.26 -7.14
C LEU A 65 8.16 -6.32 -6.61
N SER A 66 8.52 -7.30 -7.43
CA SER A 66 9.45 -8.37 -7.02
C SER A 66 10.83 -7.86 -6.59
N ASP A 67 11.26 -6.68 -7.07
CA ASP A 67 12.58 -6.13 -6.76
C ASP A 67 12.66 -5.56 -5.34
N GLN A 68 11.51 -5.20 -4.77
CA GLN A 68 11.35 -4.73 -3.40
C GLN A 68 11.19 -5.87 -2.37
N VAL A 69 10.99 -7.10 -2.83
CA VAL A 69 10.77 -8.27 -1.97
C VAL A 69 12.09 -8.97 -1.69
N SER A 70 12.32 -9.50 -0.49
CA SER A 70 13.53 -10.27 -0.19
C SER A 70 13.51 -11.62 -0.93
N PRO A 71 14.60 -12.04 -1.60
CA PRO A 71 14.68 -13.37 -2.22
C PRO A 71 14.66 -14.49 -1.18
N LYS A 72 15.02 -14.20 0.08
CA LYS A 72 15.05 -15.17 1.18
C LYS A 72 13.72 -15.26 1.92
N GLU A 73 13.11 -14.12 2.20
CA GLU A 73 11.97 -14.03 3.14
C GLU A 73 10.62 -13.91 2.44
N GLY A 74 10.60 -13.56 1.14
CA GLY A 74 9.36 -13.38 0.39
C GLY A 74 8.49 -12.20 0.87
N LEU A 75 7.28 -12.15 0.35
CA LEU A 75 6.25 -11.15 0.63
C LEU A 75 5.01 -11.82 1.23
N LEU A 76 4.62 -11.41 2.41
CA LEU A 76 3.35 -11.81 3.03
C LEU A 76 2.19 -11.02 2.40
N LEU A 77 1.28 -11.75 1.77
CA LEU A 77 0.05 -11.25 1.14
C LEU A 77 -1.18 -11.80 1.86
N ASP A 78 -1.55 -11.18 2.98
CA ASP A 78 -2.75 -11.51 3.78
C ASP A 78 -3.07 -13.03 3.80
N LEU A 79 -4.26 -13.44 3.35
CA LEU A 79 -4.74 -14.82 3.35
C LEU A 79 -3.98 -15.76 2.38
N LYS A 80 -3.12 -15.23 1.50
CA LYS A 80 -2.33 -16.03 0.55
C LYS A 80 -1.02 -16.54 1.14
N GLY A 81 -0.61 -16.04 2.30
CA GLY A 81 0.65 -16.39 2.92
C GLY A 81 1.84 -15.71 2.26
N ILE A 82 3.02 -16.32 2.38
CA ILE A 82 4.28 -15.75 1.88
C ILE A 82 4.52 -16.21 0.45
N TRP A 83 4.73 -15.25 -0.46
CA TRP A 83 5.14 -15.51 -1.85
C TRP A 83 6.58 -15.12 -2.10
N THR A 84 7.29 -15.97 -2.83
CA THR A 84 8.62 -15.69 -3.37
C THR A 84 8.56 -14.68 -4.50
N ARG A 85 9.72 -14.11 -4.86
CA ARG A 85 9.86 -13.24 -6.04
C ARG A 85 9.35 -13.89 -7.31
N GLU A 86 9.55 -15.21 -7.44
CA GLU A 86 9.25 -15.96 -8.65
C GLU A 86 7.74 -16.20 -8.77
N GLU A 87 7.08 -16.46 -7.64
CA GLU A 87 5.62 -16.53 -7.56
C GLU A 87 4.97 -15.19 -7.86
N ILE A 88 5.53 -14.09 -7.35
CA ILE A 88 5.04 -12.73 -7.65
C ILE A 88 5.15 -12.45 -9.15
N LYS A 89 6.31 -12.70 -9.77
CA LYS A 89 6.49 -12.51 -11.23
C LYS A 89 5.51 -13.36 -12.03
N LYS A 90 5.33 -14.61 -11.63
CA LYS A 90 4.36 -15.51 -12.27
C LYS A 90 2.94 -15.01 -12.12
N GLU A 91 2.56 -14.47 -10.96
CA GLU A 91 1.24 -13.90 -10.75
C GLU A 91 1.01 -12.66 -11.61
N LEU A 92 1.97 -11.75 -11.66
CA LEU A 92 1.89 -10.50 -12.44
C LEU A 92 1.77 -10.74 -13.96
N SER A 93 2.22 -11.88 -14.46
CA SER A 93 2.04 -12.27 -15.87
C SER A 93 0.60 -12.69 -16.24
N LYS A 94 -0.27 -12.92 -15.25
CA LYS A 94 -1.66 -13.35 -15.48
C LYS A 94 -2.57 -12.14 -15.64
N LYS A 95 -3.52 -12.25 -16.56
CA LYS A 95 -4.64 -11.31 -16.65
C LYS A 95 -5.64 -11.57 -15.52
N GLY A 96 -6.19 -10.52 -14.93
CA GLY A 96 -7.10 -10.63 -13.78
C GLY A 96 -6.40 -11.21 -12.55
N ASN A 97 -5.11 -10.92 -12.39
CA ASN A 97 -4.33 -11.46 -11.28
C ASN A 97 -4.78 -10.87 -9.93
N TYR A 98 -4.24 -11.44 -8.84
CA TYR A 98 -4.54 -10.98 -7.49
C TYR A 98 -4.33 -9.47 -7.31
N PHE A 99 -3.20 -8.93 -7.77
CA PHE A 99 -2.92 -7.50 -7.61
C PHE A 99 -3.88 -6.63 -8.43
N GLU A 100 -4.12 -7.00 -9.69
CA GLU A 100 -5.08 -6.30 -10.55
C GLU A 100 -6.46 -6.22 -9.88
N THR A 101 -6.95 -7.34 -9.36
CA THR A 101 -8.30 -7.41 -8.80
C THR A 101 -8.44 -6.66 -7.46
N TYR A 102 -7.50 -6.83 -6.54
CA TYR A 102 -7.63 -6.28 -5.18
C TYR A 102 -7.04 -4.88 -5.03
N PHE A 103 -6.02 -4.53 -5.83
CA PHE A 103 -5.32 -3.25 -5.71
C PHE A 103 -5.78 -2.22 -6.73
N PHE A 104 -6.22 -2.60 -7.94
CA PHE A 104 -6.33 -1.65 -9.06
C PHE A 104 -7.73 -1.54 -9.70
N ASP A 105 -8.40 -2.67 -9.91
CA ASP A 105 -9.61 -2.76 -10.71
C ASP A 105 -10.85 -3.00 -9.83
N ARG A 106 -11.54 -1.90 -9.56
CA ARG A 106 -12.78 -1.89 -8.79
C ARG A 106 -13.88 -2.73 -9.43
N GLU A 107 -14.00 -2.74 -10.76
CA GLU A 107 -15.06 -3.47 -11.44
C GLU A 107 -14.82 -4.99 -11.39
N LEU A 108 -13.56 -5.42 -11.46
CA LEU A 108 -13.20 -6.81 -11.16
C LEU A 108 -13.49 -7.17 -9.69
N LEU A 109 -13.14 -6.28 -8.76
CA LEU A 109 -13.39 -6.51 -7.33
C LEU A 109 -14.89 -6.61 -7.02
N LYS A 110 -15.72 -5.73 -7.57
CA LYS A 110 -17.18 -5.74 -7.44
C LYS A 110 -17.76 -7.09 -7.88
N LYS A 111 -17.33 -7.57 -9.05
CA LYS A 111 -17.74 -8.88 -9.58
C LYS A 111 -17.31 -10.01 -8.67
N GLN A 112 -16.08 -9.98 -8.15
CA GLN A 112 -15.57 -11.04 -7.28
C GLN A 112 -16.26 -11.07 -5.91
N LYS A 113 -16.60 -9.90 -5.36
CA LYS A 113 -17.25 -9.77 -4.04
C LYS A 113 -18.78 -9.75 -4.11
N ASN A 114 -19.35 -9.67 -5.31
CA ASN A 114 -20.78 -9.47 -5.54
C ASN A 114 -21.35 -8.30 -4.72
N SER A 115 -20.62 -7.18 -4.71
CA SER A 115 -20.95 -5.98 -3.92
C SER A 115 -20.55 -4.74 -4.68
N GLU A 116 -21.45 -3.75 -4.75
CA GLU A 116 -21.15 -2.42 -5.29
C GLU A 116 -20.35 -1.56 -4.32
N ASN A 117 -20.43 -1.86 -3.02
CA ASN A 117 -19.72 -1.13 -1.98
C ASN A 117 -18.37 -1.79 -1.70
N VAL A 118 -17.43 -1.64 -2.64
CA VAL A 118 -16.05 -2.09 -2.51
C VAL A 118 -15.10 -0.97 -2.91
N ARG A 119 -13.90 -0.99 -2.33
CA ARG A 119 -12.80 -0.11 -2.72
C ARG A 119 -11.56 -0.97 -2.88
N THR A 120 -10.84 -0.71 -3.96
CA THR A 120 -9.48 -1.24 -4.12
C THR A 120 -8.51 -0.42 -3.29
N VAL A 121 -7.30 -0.92 -3.10
CA VAL A 121 -6.26 -0.13 -2.43
C VAL A 121 -5.96 1.17 -3.18
N ARG A 122 -5.95 1.15 -4.51
CA ARG A 122 -5.83 2.36 -5.33
C ARG A 122 -6.89 3.39 -4.99
N ASP A 123 -8.14 2.97 -4.83
CA ASP A 123 -9.23 3.90 -4.46
C ASP A 123 -8.99 4.52 -3.09
N LEU A 124 -8.50 3.73 -2.13
CA LEU A 124 -8.17 4.23 -0.79
C LEU A 124 -7.08 5.30 -0.83
N PHE A 125 -6.02 5.09 -1.61
CA PHE A 125 -4.96 6.09 -1.77
C PHE A 125 -5.43 7.34 -2.49
N LEU A 126 -6.19 7.21 -3.57
CA LEU A 126 -6.70 8.34 -4.34
C LEU A 126 -7.64 9.23 -3.53
N LEU A 127 -8.41 8.63 -2.62
CA LEU A 127 -9.34 9.34 -1.76
C LEU A 127 -8.75 9.71 -0.38
N SER A 128 -7.44 9.54 -0.18
CA SER A 128 -6.80 9.82 1.11
C SER A 128 -6.65 11.31 1.44
N GLY A 129 -6.74 12.20 0.44
CA GLY A 129 -6.36 13.62 0.59
C GLY A 129 -4.87 13.82 0.89
N GLY A 130 -4.05 12.78 0.75
CA GLY A 130 -2.65 12.72 1.19
C GLY A 130 -2.44 11.74 2.34
N ILE A 131 -1.22 11.21 2.46
CA ILE A 131 -0.88 10.16 3.43
C ILE A 131 0.29 10.62 4.32
N GLU A 132 0.06 10.67 5.63
CA GLU A 132 1.12 10.71 6.62
C GLU A 132 1.52 9.27 7.00
N ILE A 133 2.82 9.00 7.09
CA ILE A 133 3.33 7.69 7.46
C ILE A 133 3.98 7.75 8.84
N GLU A 134 3.39 7.06 9.81
CA GLU A 134 4.01 6.80 11.10
C GLU A 134 4.90 5.55 11.00
N PHE A 135 6.09 5.61 11.58
CA PHE A 135 7.10 4.54 11.56
C PHE A 135 7.22 3.92 12.95
N TYR A 136 7.09 2.61 13.04
CA TYR A 136 7.20 1.84 14.28
C TYR A 136 8.39 0.88 14.15
N TYR A 137 9.55 1.31 14.64
CA TYR A 137 10.74 0.47 14.66
C TYR A 137 10.68 -0.49 15.85
N GLU A 138 10.40 -1.76 15.54
CA GLU A 138 10.41 -2.86 16.51
C GLU A 138 11.83 -3.29 16.85
N SER A 139 12.76 -3.15 15.90
CA SER A 139 14.17 -3.45 16.09
C SER A 139 15.06 -2.66 15.11
N MET A 140 16.36 -2.92 15.14
CA MET A 140 17.32 -2.34 14.18
C MET A 140 17.06 -2.78 12.73
N THR A 141 16.29 -3.85 12.53
CA THR A 141 16.11 -4.51 11.25
C THR A 141 14.65 -4.67 10.87
N GLU A 142 13.71 -4.14 11.65
CA GLU A 142 12.29 -4.33 11.43
C GLU A 142 11.51 -3.05 11.70
N CYS A 143 10.60 -2.70 10.80
CA CYS A 143 9.79 -1.50 10.89
C CYS A 143 8.38 -1.76 10.33
N GLU A 144 7.37 -1.55 11.16
CA GLU A 144 5.98 -1.47 10.72
C GLU A 144 5.65 -0.02 10.35
N LEU A 145 4.87 0.18 9.30
CA LEU A 145 4.34 1.48 8.91
C LEU A 145 2.85 1.55 9.22
N LYS A 146 2.38 2.74 9.59
CA LYS A 146 0.96 3.04 9.68
C LYS A 146 0.61 4.24 8.82
N PHE A 147 -0.37 4.05 7.94
CA PHE A 147 -0.90 5.13 7.13
C PHE A 147 -1.93 5.92 7.90
N ARG A 148 -1.83 7.24 7.82
CA ARG A 148 -2.82 8.20 8.29
C ARG A 148 -3.29 9.02 7.11
N PHE A 149 -4.57 8.93 6.79
CA PHE A 149 -5.13 9.69 5.68
C PHE A 149 -5.54 11.07 6.17
N LYS A 150 -5.31 12.10 5.35
CA LYS A 150 -5.82 13.46 5.66
C LYS A 150 -7.34 13.53 5.60
N GLU A 151 -7.92 12.75 4.69
CA GLU A 151 -9.36 12.60 4.48
C GLU A 151 -9.77 11.13 4.59
N ASN A 152 -11.02 10.86 4.94
CA ASN A 152 -11.54 9.49 5.04
C ASN A 152 -10.73 8.58 5.99
N THR A 153 -10.30 9.13 7.12
CA THR A 153 -9.50 8.44 8.16
C THR A 153 -10.07 7.08 8.59
N GLU A 154 -11.39 6.91 8.53
CA GLU A 154 -12.05 5.66 8.89
C GLU A 154 -11.75 4.50 7.93
N TRP A 155 -11.21 4.79 6.75
CA TRP A 155 -10.80 3.78 5.76
C TRP A 155 -9.35 3.31 5.94
N GLU A 156 -8.55 3.94 6.81
CA GLU A 156 -7.20 3.46 7.17
C GLU A 156 -7.24 1.99 7.62
N LYS A 157 -8.29 1.61 8.36
CA LYS A 157 -8.49 0.26 8.92
C LYS A 157 -8.72 -0.83 7.87
N GLU A 158 -8.96 -0.45 6.62
CA GLU A 158 -9.17 -1.38 5.52
C GLU A 158 -7.84 -1.84 4.90
N LEU A 159 -6.74 -1.18 5.27
CA LEU A 159 -5.40 -1.56 4.91
C LEU A 159 -4.72 -2.28 6.07
N ILE A 160 -3.93 -3.28 5.73
CA ILE A 160 -3.00 -3.88 6.67
C ILE A 160 -1.80 -2.92 6.78
N ASN A 161 -1.16 -2.87 7.95
CA ASN A 161 0.06 -2.09 8.11
C ASN A 161 1.20 -2.70 7.27
N PRO A 162 1.87 -1.95 6.38
CA PRO A 162 3.07 -2.43 5.70
C PRO A 162 4.16 -2.77 6.70
N TYR A 163 4.93 -3.81 6.40
CA TYR A 163 6.03 -4.23 7.25
C TYR A 163 7.30 -4.40 6.43
N PHE A 164 8.40 -3.83 6.91
CA PHE A 164 9.70 -3.86 6.25
C PHE A 164 10.71 -4.61 7.12
N LYS A 165 11.56 -5.39 6.45
CA LYS A 165 12.69 -6.09 7.08
C LYS A 165 13.99 -5.75 6.39
N LYS A 166 15.04 -5.51 7.18
CA LYS A 166 16.40 -5.31 6.70
C LYS A 166 17.11 -6.66 6.58
N VAL A 167 17.45 -7.05 5.36
CA VAL A 167 18.18 -8.29 5.06
C VAL A 167 19.51 -7.92 4.42
N GLN A 168 20.61 -8.35 5.04
CA GLN A 168 21.97 -8.05 4.56
C GLN A 168 22.20 -6.55 4.33
N GLY A 169 21.66 -5.71 5.22
CA GLY A 169 21.84 -4.26 5.17
C GLY A 169 20.88 -3.48 4.26
N LYS A 170 20.02 -4.14 3.49
CA LYS A 170 19.01 -3.51 2.62
C LYS A 170 17.60 -3.74 3.13
N TRP A 171 16.73 -2.73 3.06
CA TRP A 171 15.31 -2.86 3.42
C TRP A 171 14.49 -3.48 2.29
N TYR A 172 13.59 -4.38 2.66
CA TYR A 172 12.67 -5.05 1.75
C TYR A 172 11.25 -5.00 2.33
N LEU A 173 10.27 -4.93 1.44
CA LEU A 173 8.87 -5.13 1.77
C LEU A 173 8.68 -6.61 2.18
N HIS A 174 8.17 -6.81 3.39
CA HIS A 174 7.88 -8.13 3.94
C HIS A 174 6.38 -8.39 4.10
N ARG A 175 5.57 -7.35 4.34
CA ARG A 175 4.10 -7.44 4.32
C ARG A 175 3.54 -6.25 3.57
N MET A 176 2.62 -6.52 2.64
CA MET A 176 1.91 -5.49 1.88
C MET A 176 0.69 -4.97 2.64
N PHE A 177 0.27 -3.75 2.32
CA PHE A 177 -0.96 -3.15 2.84
C PHE A 177 -2.23 -3.76 2.25
#